data_AF-A0A7C7MKQ7-F1
#
_entry.id   AF-A0A7C7MKQ7-F1
#
_cell.length_a   1.000
_cell.length_b   1.000
_cell.length_c   1.000
_cell.angle_alpha   90.00
_cell.angle_beta   90.00
_cell.angle_gamma   90.00
#
_symmetry.space_group_name_H-M   'P 1'
#
loop_
_entity.id
_entity.type
_entity.pdbx_description
1 polymer ?
#
loop_
_entity_poly.entity_id
_entity_poly.type
_entity_poly.pdbx_seq_one_letter_code
_entity_poly.pdbx_strand_id
1 'polypeptide(L)'
;PETTTGGRALKFYASVRLDIRRIGAIKKGDEIVGNQTRVKVVKNKVSPPFKLAEFEILYGHGISVEGEIIDLGVQNGLIQKSGSWYSYQGERIGQGKDNARNFLLENESISNELRDNVRKIMLPDSEDAEHDEESEDDQN
;
A
#
# COMPACT_ATOMS: atom_id res chain seq x y z
N PRO A 1 18.21 -16.48 14.23
CA PRO A 1 16.85 -16.25 14.81
C PRO A 1 16.68 -14.79 15.26
N GLU A 2 15.75 -14.05 14.66
CA GLU A 2 15.48 -12.65 15.02
C GLU A 2 14.51 -12.55 16.21
N THR A 3 14.81 -11.67 17.17
CA THR A 3 14.01 -11.46 18.40
C THR A 3 13.90 -9.95 18.68
N THR A 4 12.73 -9.50 19.16
CA THR A 4 12.51 -8.12 19.61
C THR A 4 12.98 -7.96 21.07
N THR A 5 13.61 -6.83 21.40
CA THR A 5 14.00 -6.48 22.78
C THR A 5 12.76 -6.25 23.68
N GLY A 6 12.95 -6.25 25.01
CA GLY A 6 11.85 -6.01 25.96
C GLY A 6 11.06 -7.27 26.37
N GLY A 7 11.64 -8.46 26.18
CA GLY A 7 11.05 -9.73 26.61
C GLY A 7 9.84 -10.15 25.78
N ARG A 8 8.96 -10.98 26.36
CA ARG A 8 7.84 -11.62 25.63
C ARG A 8 6.51 -10.87 25.77
N ALA A 9 6.36 -9.97 26.75
CA ALA A 9 5.08 -9.32 27.05
C ALA A 9 4.50 -8.60 25.83
N LEU A 10 5.29 -7.76 25.15
CA LEU A 10 4.84 -7.02 23.96
C LEU A 10 4.29 -7.93 22.85
N LYS A 11 4.84 -9.14 22.69
CA LYS A 11 4.34 -10.12 21.71
C LYS A 11 2.90 -10.54 22.00
N PHE A 12 2.51 -10.68 23.26
CA PHE A 12 1.17 -11.13 23.65
C PHE A 12 0.17 -9.98 23.68
N TYR A 13 0.55 -8.82 24.22
CA TYR A 13 -0.34 -7.68 24.40
C TYR A 13 -0.59 -6.88 23.12
N ALA A 14 0.35 -6.81 22.19
CA ALA A 14 0.15 -6.06 20.95
C ALA A 14 -1.00 -6.65 20.11
N SER A 15 -1.98 -5.83 19.71
CA SER A 15 -3.06 -6.23 18.80
C SER A 15 -2.58 -6.38 17.37
N VAL A 16 -1.66 -5.51 16.95
CA VAL A 16 -1.01 -5.55 15.63
C VAL A 16 0.50 -5.51 15.82
N ARG A 17 1.23 -6.31 15.03
CA ARG A 17 2.69 -6.23 14.93
C ARG A 17 3.10 -6.16 13.47
N LEU A 18 4.03 -5.25 13.19
CA LEU A 18 4.57 -4.99 11.86
C LEU A 18 6.07 -5.32 11.86
N ASP A 19 6.51 -6.05 10.85
CA ASP A 19 7.93 -6.26 10.53
C ASP A 19 8.26 -5.43 9.29
N ILE A 20 9.07 -4.38 9.46
CA ILE A 20 9.45 -3.43 8.43
C ILE A 20 10.88 -3.71 7.97
N ARG A 21 11.08 -3.85 6.66
CA ARG A 21 12.39 -4.09 6.05
C ARG A 21 12.59 -3.23 4.83
N ARG A 22 13.80 -2.66 4.71
CA ARG A 22 14.25 -2.05 3.47
C ARG A 22 14.58 -3.16 2.47
N ILE A 23 13.94 -3.14 1.31
CA ILE A 23 14.17 -4.11 0.23
C ILE A 23 15.02 -3.54 -0.90
N GLY A 24 15.06 -2.22 -1.06
CA GLY A 24 15.79 -1.58 -2.15
C GLY A 24 16.11 -0.10 -1.91
N ALA A 25 16.84 0.48 -2.86
CA ALA A 25 17.13 1.90 -2.92
C ALA A 25 16.45 2.51 -4.15
N ILE A 26 15.78 3.64 -3.98
CA ILE A 26 15.17 4.41 -5.06
C ILE A 26 16.22 5.40 -5.54
N LYS A 27 16.54 5.34 -6.84
CA LYS A 27 17.56 6.19 -7.44
C LYS A 27 16.93 7.13 -8.48
N LYS A 28 17.41 8.36 -8.52
CA LYS A 28 17.11 9.32 -9.59
C LYS A 28 18.44 9.71 -10.24
N GLY A 29 18.74 9.08 -11.37
CA GLY A 29 20.10 9.13 -11.94
C GLY A 29 21.09 8.44 -11.01
N ASP A 30 22.12 9.16 -10.57
CA ASP A 30 23.16 8.65 -9.67
C ASP A 30 22.86 8.85 -8.17
N GLU A 31 21.85 9.64 -7.82
CA GLU A 31 21.50 9.94 -6.43
C GLU A 31 20.47 8.96 -5.85
N ILE A 32 20.66 8.56 -4.60
CA ILE A 32 19.68 7.78 -3.84
C ILE A 32 18.69 8.73 -3.19
N VAL A 33 17.46 8.76 -3.70
CA VAL A 33 16.39 9.67 -3.25
C VAL A 33 15.47 9.04 -2.21
N GLY A 34 15.56 7.72 -1.99
CA GLY A 34 14.72 7.04 -1.01
C GLY A 34 14.99 5.55 -0.86
N ASN A 35 14.13 4.92 -0.05
CA ASN A 35 14.16 3.49 0.25
C ASN A 35 12.86 2.83 -0.20
N GLN A 36 12.99 1.74 -0.95
CA GLN A 36 11.88 0.83 -1.16
C GLN A 36 11.75 -0.07 0.06
N THR A 37 10.56 -0.10 0.65
CA THR A 37 10.31 -0.70 1.97
C THR A 37 9.16 -1.70 1.87
N ARG A 38 9.32 -2.83 2.54
CA ARG A 38 8.30 -3.86 2.68
C ARG A 38 7.92 -3.99 4.15
N VAL A 39 6.63 -3.99 4.43
CA VAL A 39 6.07 -4.22 5.77
C VAL A 39 5.23 -5.48 5.74
N LYS A 40 5.52 -6.40 6.66
CA LYS A 40 4.74 -7.62 6.89
C LYS A 40 3.95 -7.50 8.18
N VAL A 41 2.65 -7.79 8.11
CA VAL A 41 1.80 -7.87 9.30
C VAL A 41 2.04 -9.23 9.97
N VAL A 42 2.95 -9.29 10.95
CA VAL A 42 3.33 -10.57 11.61
C VAL A 42 2.35 -11.01 12.71
N LYS A 43 1.51 -10.10 13.19
CA LYS A 43 0.39 -10.39 14.08
C LYS A 43 -0.73 -9.41 13.79
N ASN A 44 -1.96 -9.89 13.68
CA ASN A 44 -3.15 -9.07 13.58
C ASN A 44 -4.27 -9.73 14.37
N LYS A 45 -4.92 -8.99 15.26
CA LYS A 45 -6.10 -9.44 16.03
C LYS A 45 -7.42 -8.86 15.51
N VAL A 46 -7.37 -8.00 14.50
CA VAL A 46 -8.53 -7.22 14.01
C VAL A 46 -8.89 -7.61 12.57
N SER A 47 -7.99 -8.25 11.84
CA SER A 47 -8.21 -8.71 10.46
C SER A 47 -7.22 -9.83 10.13
N PRO A 48 -7.30 -10.46 8.93
CA PRO A 48 -6.38 -11.52 8.54
C PRO A 48 -4.89 -11.10 8.67
N PRO A 49 -4.04 -11.91 9.34
CA PRO A 49 -2.61 -11.63 9.49
C PRO A 49 -1.81 -11.98 8.21
N PHE A 50 -0.50 -11.70 8.24
CA PHE A 50 0.50 -12.06 7.22
C PHE A 50 0.40 -11.37 5.86
N LYS A 51 -0.52 -10.42 5.69
CA LYS A 51 -0.54 -9.50 4.55
C LYS A 51 0.77 -8.70 4.47
N LEU A 52 1.18 -8.38 3.24
CA LEU A 52 2.36 -7.61 2.90
C LEU A 52 1.94 -6.27 2.31
N ALA A 53 2.66 -5.21 2.65
CA ALA A 53 2.57 -3.90 2.02
C ALA A 53 3.95 -3.51 1.51
N GLU A 54 4.03 -3.04 0.28
CA GLU A 54 5.25 -2.53 -0.33
C GLU A 54 5.04 -1.08 -0.74
N PHE A 55 5.92 -0.20 -0.28
CA PHE A 55 5.81 1.22 -0.56
C PHE A 55 7.19 1.88 -0.58
N GLU A 56 7.20 3.10 -1.08
CA GLU A 56 8.39 3.91 -1.23
C GLU A 56 8.46 4.97 -0.13
N ILE A 57 9.62 5.09 0.52
CA ILE A 57 9.91 6.16 1.49
C ILE A 57 10.95 7.08 0.88
N LEU A 58 10.55 8.30 0.53
CA LEU A 58 11.42 9.34 0.00
C LEU A 58 12.04 10.16 1.14
N TYR A 59 13.33 10.48 1.03
CA TYR A 59 14.00 11.31 2.03
C TYR A 59 13.45 12.75 1.99
N GLY A 60 13.16 13.33 3.16
CA GLY A 60 12.63 14.69 3.28
C GLY A 60 11.12 14.84 3.00
N HIS A 61 10.46 13.83 2.42
CA HIS A 61 9.01 13.83 2.18
C HIS A 61 8.28 12.78 3.03
N GLY A 62 8.86 11.59 3.20
CA GLY A 62 8.24 10.47 3.90
C GLY A 62 7.66 9.42 2.97
N ILE A 63 6.57 8.77 3.37
CA ILE A 63 5.90 7.73 2.58
C ILE A 63 5.24 8.39 1.37
N SER A 64 5.54 7.90 0.17
CA SER A 64 4.90 8.42 -1.05
C SER A 64 3.55 7.74 -1.29
N VAL A 65 2.49 8.37 -0.81
CA VAL A 65 1.12 7.86 -0.92
C VAL A 65 0.65 7.86 -2.37
N GLU A 66 1.03 8.87 -3.14
CA GLU A 66 0.67 9.03 -4.55
C GLU A 66 1.31 7.95 -5.41
N GLY A 67 2.55 7.56 -5.07
CA GLY A 67 3.21 6.42 -5.70
C GLY A 67 2.44 5.11 -5.49
N GLU A 68 1.92 4.91 -4.28
CA GLU A 68 1.11 3.73 -3.93
C GLU A 68 -0.26 3.76 -4.61
N ILE A 69 -0.91 4.93 -4.67
CA ILE A 69 -2.17 5.12 -5.42
C ILE A 69 -1.99 4.76 -6.89
N ILE A 70 -0.86 5.14 -7.51
CA ILE A 70 -0.58 4.79 -8.91
C ILE A 70 -0.41 3.29 -9.09
N ASP A 71 0.39 2.64 -8.24
CA ASP A 71 0.65 1.20 -8.36
C ASP A 71 -0.64 0.39 -8.15
N LEU A 72 -1.39 0.70 -7.10
CA LEU A 72 -2.68 0.07 -6.81
C LEU A 72 -3.73 0.41 -7.87
N GLY A 73 -3.74 1.64 -8.37
CA GLY A 73 -4.65 2.07 -9.44
C GLY A 73 -4.41 1.32 -10.73
N VAL A 74 -3.16 1.07 -11.10
CA VAL A 74 -2.82 0.23 -12.26
C VAL A 74 -3.20 -1.24 -12.01
N GLN A 75 -2.91 -1.77 -10.82
CA GLN A 75 -3.24 -3.15 -10.47
C GLN A 75 -4.75 -3.43 -10.52
N ASN A 76 -5.58 -2.47 -10.10
CA ASN A 76 -7.04 -2.59 -10.09
C ASN A 76 -7.70 -2.04 -11.37
N GLY A 77 -6.93 -1.64 -12.39
CA GLY A 77 -7.46 -1.16 -13.68
C GLY A 77 -8.09 0.25 -13.66
N LEU A 78 -7.96 0.99 -12.57
CA LEU A 78 -8.40 2.40 -12.47
C LEU A 78 -7.50 3.33 -13.30
N ILE A 79 -6.20 3.01 -13.38
CA ILE A 79 -5.21 3.74 -14.17
C ILE A 79 -4.75 2.84 -15.31
N GLN A 80 -4.86 3.33 -16.54
CA GLN A 80 -4.41 2.61 -17.72
C GLN A 80 -2.94 2.91 -18.00
N LYS A 81 -2.13 1.86 -18.13
CA LYS A 81 -0.72 1.96 -18.51
C LYS A 81 -0.53 1.55 -19.96
N SER A 82 -0.27 2.53 -20.83
CA SER A 82 0.07 2.31 -22.24
C SER A 82 1.58 2.49 -22.46
N GLY A 83 2.33 1.40 -22.30
CA GLY A 83 3.79 1.44 -22.33
C GLY A 83 4.35 2.24 -21.16
N SER A 84 4.96 3.40 -21.45
CA SER A 84 5.47 4.33 -20.44
C SER A 84 4.46 5.41 -20.05
N TRP A 85 3.30 5.47 -20.69
CA TRP A 85 2.26 6.47 -20.40
C TRP A 85 1.25 5.96 -19.41
N TYR A 86 0.84 6.83 -18.48
CA TYR A 86 -0.23 6.60 -17.53
C TYR A 86 -1.42 7.49 -17.91
N SER A 87 -2.62 6.91 -17.87
CA SER A 87 -3.88 7.58 -18.17
C SER A 87 -4.93 7.28 -17.10
N TYR A 88 -5.69 8.30 -16.70
CA TYR A 88 -6.83 8.18 -15.80
C TYR A 88 -8.08 8.70 -16.53
N GLN A 89 -9.15 7.90 -16.58
CA GLN A 89 -10.41 8.24 -17.26
C GLN A 89 -10.26 8.77 -18.71
N GLY A 90 -9.22 8.33 -19.42
CA GLY A 90 -8.92 8.76 -20.79
C GLY A 90 -8.02 9.99 -20.89
N GLU A 91 -7.78 10.72 -19.80
CA GLU A 91 -6.80 11.81 -19.74
C GLU A 91 -5.39 11.26 -19.45
N ARG A 92 -4.36 11.86 -20.05
CA ARG A 92 -2.97 11.47 -19.82
C ARG A 92 -2.42 12.19 -18.59
N ILE A 93 -2.17 11.43 -17.52
CA ILE A 93 -1.66 11.96 -16.25
C ILE A 93 -0.13 12.10 -16.22
N GLY A 94 0.58 11.38 -17.10
CA GLY A 94 2.03 11.57 -17.23
C GLY A 94 2.77 10.44 -17.94
N GLN A 95 4.00 10.73 -18.34
CA GLN A 95 4.95 9.74 -18.87
C GLN A 95 5.89 9.28 -17.75
N GLY A 96 5.81 8.01 -17.37
CA GLY A 96 6.56 7.44 -16.27
C GLY A 96 5.93 7.70 -14.90
N LYS A 97 6.32 6.88 -13.92
CA LYS A 97 5.75 6.91 -12.57
C LYS A 97 6.01 8.22 -11.83
N ASP A 98 7.19 8.82 -12.01
CA ASP A 98 7.55 10.09 -11.34
C ASP A 98 6.69 11.26 -11.81
N ASN A 99 6.42 11.38 -13.10
CA ASN A 99 5.59 12.46 -13.62
C ASN A 99 4.12 12.27 -13.23
N ALA A 100 3.61 11.03 -13.28
CA ALA A 100 2.27 10.73 -12.80
C ALA A 100 2.12 11.05 -11.29
N ARG A 101 3.16 10.82 -10.49
CA ARG A 101 3.20 11.18 -9.07
C ARG A 101 3.12 12.69 -8.86
N ASN A 102 3.93 13.45 -9.59
CA ASN A 102 3.91 14.92 -9.52
C ASN A 102 2.53 15.47 -9.93
N PHE A 103 1.90 14.90 -10.94
CA PHE A 103 0.54 15.27 -11.33
C PHE A 103 -0.47 15.06 -10.20
N LEU A 104 -0.40 13.93 -9.48
CA LEU A 104 -1.29 13.67 -8.33
C LEU A 104 -0.98 14.57 -7.13
N LEU A 105 0.28 14.96 -6.93
CA LEU A 105 0.67 15.94 -5.91
C LEU A 105 0.11 17.33 -6.20
N GLU A 106 0.07 17.73 -7.47
CA GLU A 106 -0.48 19.01 -7.90
C GLU A 106 -2.02 19.02 -7.94
N ASN A 107 -2.64 17.86 -8.12
CA ASN A 107 -4.09 17.69 -8.26
C ASN A 107 -4.67 16.85 -7.11
N GLU A 108 -4.77 17.44 -5.92
CA GLU A 108 -5.28 16.76 -4.72
C GLU A 108 -6.71 16.20 -4.88
N SER A 109 -7.57 16.85 -5.67
CA SER A 109 -8.94 16.38 -5.91
C SER A 109 -8.94 15.00 -6.59
N ILE A 110 -8.16 14.85 -7.66
CA ILE A 110 -8.02 13.60 -8.41
C ILE A 110 -7.32 12.55 -7.55
N SER A 111 -6.30 12.93 -6.79
CA SER A 111 -5.59 12.05 -5.86
C SER A 111 -6.53 11.45 -4.81
N ASN A 112 -7.38 12.28 -4.19
CA ASN A 112 -8.35 11.82 -3.20
C ASN A 112 -9.44 10.93 -3.83
N GLU A 113 -9.95 11.28 -5.00
CA GLU A 113 -10.92 10.45 -5.73
C GLU A 113 -10.35 9.06 -6.04
N LEU A 114 -9.14 9.00 -6.61
CA LEU A 114 -8.44 7.74 -6.88
C LEU A 114 -8.20 6.93 -5.61
N ARG A 115 -7.79 7.60 -4.52
CA ARG A 115 -7.57 6.97 -3.22
C ARG A 115 -8.83 6.30 -2.70
N ASP A 116 -9.96 6.99 -2.77
CA ASP A 116 -11.25 6.47 -2.28
C ASP A 116 -11.75 5.33 -3.17
N ASN A 117 -11.57 5.43 -4.48
CA ASN A 117 -11.91 4.34 -5.41
C ASN A 117 -11.05 3.09 -5.16
N VAL A 118 -9.74 3.26 -4.96
CA VAL A 118 -8.84 2.14 -4.59
C VAL A 118 -9.26 1.51 -3.27
N ARG A 119 -9.61 2.33 -2.27
CA ARG A 119 -10.07 1.85 -0.96
C ARG A 119 -11.34 1.03 -1.05
N LYS A 120 -12.35 1.47 -1.81
CA LYS A 120 -13.60 0.74 -2.01
C LYS A 120 -13.39 -0.64 -2.62
N ILE A 121 -12.40 -0.80 -3.49
CA ILE A 121 -12.12 -2.08 -4.14
C ILE A 121 -11.35 -3.02 -3.18
N MET A 122 -10.46 -2.48 -2.36
CA MET A 122 -9.50 -3.28 -1.58
C MET A 122 -9.89 -3.53 -0.13
N LEU A 123 -10.77 -2.70 0.45
CA LEU A 123 -11.32 -2.94 1.77
C LEU A 123 -12.58 -3.79 1.61
N PRO A 124 -12.72 -4.91 2.35
CA PRO A 124 -13.99 -5.62 2.40
C PRO A 124 -15.07 -4.67 2.93
N ASP A 125 -16.22 -4.64 2.27
CA ASP A 125 -17.37 -3.94 2.81
C ASP A 125 -17.72 -4.58 4.16
N SER A 126 -18.16 -3.76 5.11
CA SER A 126 -18.54 -4.21 6.45
C SER A 126 -19.67 -5.26 6.46
N GLU A 127 -20.31 -5.52 5.31
CA GLU A 127 -21.35 -6.54 5.13
C GLU A 127 -20.76 -7.93 4.80
N ASP A 128 -19.61 -8.03 4.14
CA ASP A 128 -19.00 -9.33 3.77
C ASP A 128 -18.30 -10.02 4.95
N ALA A 129 -18.00 -9.27 6.02
CA ALA A 129 -17.42 -9.83 7.25
C ALA A 129 -18.39 -10.78 7.98
N GLU A 130 -19.70 -10.64 7.77
CA GLU A 130 -20.72 -11.53 8.37
C GLU A 130 -20.79 -12.87 7.62
N HIS A 131 -20.42 -12.94 6.35
CA HIS A 131 -20.57 -14.15 5.53
C HIS A 131 -19.43 -15.16 5.72
N ASP A 132 -18.23 -14.69 6.08
CA ASP A 132 -17.10 -15.57 6.40
C ASP A 132 -17.29 -16.25 7.77
N GLU A 133 -17.94 -15.59 8.75
CA GLU A 133 -18.21 -16.16 10.09
C GLU A 133 -19.23 -17.32 10.05
N GLU A 134 -20.27 -17.25 9.21
CA GLU A 134 -21.26 -18.35 9.10
C GLU A 134 -20.69 -19.62 8.46
N SER A 135 -19.63 -19.52 7.64
CA SER A 135 -19.06 -20.69 6.94
C SER A 135 -18.13 -21.55 7.80
N GLU A 136 -17.60 -21.01 8.91
CA GLU A 136 -16.71 -21.73 9.83
C GLU A 136 -17.46 -22.49 10.94
N ASP A 137 -18.67 -22.06 11.29
CA ASP A 137 -19.47 -22.70 12.36
C ASP A 137 -20.24 -23.96 11.93
N ASP A 138 -20.42 -24.20 10.62
CA ASP A 138 -21.15 -25.36 10.09
C ASP A 138 -20.28 -26.63 9.91
N GLN A 139 -19.00 -26.60 10.33
CA GLN A 139 -18.05 -27.73 10.20
C GLN A 139 -17.49 -28.30 11.52
N ASN A 140 -18.07 -27.99 12.69
CA ASN A 140 -17.61 -28.55 13.97
C ASN A 140 -18.70 -29.27 14.78
#